data_AF-A0A507AJP7-F1
#
_entry.id   AF-A0A507AJP7-F1
#
_cell.length_a   1.000
_cell.length_b   1.000
_cell.length_c   1.000
_cell.angle_alpha   90.00
_cell.angle_beta   90.00
_cell.angle_gamma   90.00
#
_symmetry.space_group_name_H-M   'P 1'
#
loop_
_entity.id
_entity.type
_entity.pdbx_description
1 polymer ?
#
loop_
_entity_poly.entity_id
_entity_poly.type
_entity_poly.pdbx_seq_one_letter_code
_entity_poly.pdbx_strand_id
1 'polypeptide(L)'
;MRHTNVMNKDEETNQAAREAMKGAFYGTVKWGAAVGVLCGVGYAVSPLFRSFTIQFKTYIAMSGIAFGAALEAENRMSAYRNMMKLQHKAARNAMLQKALDEEYGPEEE
;
A
#
# COMPACT_ATOMS: atom_id res chain seq x y z
N MET A 1 -13.91 36.91 -1.83
CA MET A 1 -13.33 36.43 -0.55
C MET A 1 -13.36 34.89 -0.56
N ARG A 2 -12.22 34.24 -0.77
CA ARG A 2 -12.05 32.76 -0.75
C ARG A 2 -11.48 32.39 0.62
N HIS A 3 -12.31 31.92 1.56
CA HIS A 3 -11.83 31.51 2.89
C HIS A 3 -12.44 30.19 3.41
N THR A 4 -13.16 29.42 2.57
CA THR A 4 -13.84 28.18 2.99
C THR A 4 -13.19 26.87 2.49
N ASN A 5 -12.06 26.94 1.77
CA ASN A 5 -11.41 25.73 1.21
C ASN A 5 -10.24 25.18 2.04
N VAL A 6 -9.72 25.94 3.02
CA VAL A 6 -8.58 25.49 3.84
C VAL A 6 -9.00 24.54 4.97
N MET A 7 -10.15 24.80 5.62
CA MET A 7 -10.63 24.01 6.74
C MET A 7 -11.07 22.59 6.34
N ASN A 8 -11.71 22.45 5.17
CA ASN A 8 -12.13 21.14 4.64
C ASN A 8 -10.91 20.31 4.18
N LYS A 9 -9.89 21.00 3.63
CA LYS A 9 -8.63 20.37 3.22
C LYS A 9 -7.82 19.86 4.42
N ASP A 10 -7.87 20.55 5.55
CA ASP A 10 -7.25 20.12 6.80
C ASP A 10 -7.95 18.87 7.38
N GLU A 11 -9.28 18.79 7.30
CA GLU A 11 -10.01 17.58 7.73
C GLU A 11 -9.75 16.38 6.84
N GLU A 12 -9.75 16.55 5.52
CA GLU A 12 -9.41 15.49 4.56
C GLU A 12 -7.95 15.04 4.68
N THR A 13 -7.01 15.98 4.85
CA THR A 13 -5.59 15.64 5.06
C THR A 13 -5.35 14.98 6.41
N ASN A 14 -6.06 15.37 7.47
CA ASN A 14 -5.96 14.73 8.77
C ASN A 14 -6.56 13.31 8.75
N GLN A 15 -7.66 13.09 8.04
CA GLN A 15 -8.21 11.75 7.81
C GLN A 15 -7.26 10.88 6.98
N ALA A 16 -6.70 11.42 5.90
CA ALA A 16 -5.72 10.73 5.07
C ALA A 16 -4.45 10.37 5.86
N ALA A 17 -3.94 11.30 6.67
CA ALA A 17 -2.80 11.07 7.56
C ALA A 17 -3.12 9.96 8.57
N ARG A 18 -4.33 9.95 9.16
CA ARG A 18 -4.75 8.93 10.10
C ARG A 18 -4.86 7.54 9.48
N GLU A 19 -5.35 7.45 8.25
CA GLU A 19 -5.45 6.17 7.53
C GLU A 19 -4.08 5.67 7.08
N ALA A 20 -3.21 6.58 6.60
CA ALA A 20 -1.81 6.26 6.32
C ALA A 20 -1.08 5.79 7.58
N MET A 21 -1.33 6.42 8.73
CA MET A 21 -0.72 6.05 10.01
C MET A 21 -1.15 4.65 10.44
N LYS A 22 -2.44 4.29 10.31
CA LYS A 22 -2.91 2.91 10.58
C LYS A 22 -2.27 1.90 9.64
N GLY A 23 -2.15 2.22 8.35
CA GLY A 23 -1.52 1.36 7.35
C GLY A 23 -0.03 1.13 7.65
N ALA A 24 0.70 2.18 8.00
CA ALA A 24 2.10 2.10 8.42
C ALA A 24 2.27 1.29 9.72
N PHE A 25 1.36 1.48 10.67
CA PHE A 25 1.37 0.74 11.92
C PHE A 25 1.13 -0.76 11.69
N TYR A 26 0.15 -1.11 10.85
CA TYR A 26 -0.14 -2.50 10.52
C TYR A 26 1.05 -3.20 9.82
N GLY A 27 1.68 -2.53 8.86
CA GLY A 27 2.88 -3.05 8.18
C GLY A 27 4.05 -3.23 9.14
N THR A 28 4.28 -2.23 10.01
CA THR A 28 5.35 -2.28 11.03
C THR A 28 5.11 -3.38 12.05
N VAL A 29 3.88 -3.58 12.52
CA VAL A 29 3.54 -4.63 13.49
C VAL A 29 3.70 -6.01 12.87
N LYS A 30 3.17 -6.24 11.67
CA LYS A 30 3.24 -7.55 10.99
C LYS A 30 4.69 -7.96 10.72
N TRP A 31 5.47 -7.07 10.11
CA TRP A 31 6.87 -7.36 9.80
C TRP A 31 7.76 -7.29 11.03
N GLY A 32 7.45 -6.44 12.00
CA GLY A 32 8.13 -6.39 13.29
C GLY A 32 7.99 -7.70 14.06
N ALA A 33 6.80 -8.31 14.07
CA ALA A 33 6.59 -9.63 14.66
C ALA A 33 7.40 -10.71 13.91
N ALA A 34 7.35 -10.74 12.58
CA ALA A 34 8.08 -11.72 11.78
C ALA A 34 9.60 -11.62 11.98
N VAL A 35 10.14 -10.41 11.94
CA VAL A 35 11.57 -10.15 12.14
C VAL A 35 11.97 -10.40 13.61
N GLY A 36 11.09 -10.08 14.56
CA GLY A 36 11.30 -10.41 15.97
C GLY A 36 11.45 -11.91 16.21
N VAL A 37 10.60 -12.73 15.57
CA VAL A 37 10.72 -14.20 15.60
C VAL A 37 12.03 -14.65 14.97
N LEU A 38 12.40 -14.13 13.80
CA LEU A 38 13.65 -14.46 13.12
C LEU A 38 14.88 -14.10 13.97
N CYS A 39 14.89 -12.93 14.60
CA CYS A 39 15.94 -12.51 15.53
C CYS A 39 15.99 -13.42 16.76
N GLY A 40 14.85 -13.85 17.29
CA GLY A 40 14.76 -14.79 18.41
C GLY A 40 15.34 -16.16 18.06
N VAL A 41 14.99 -16.70 16.89
CA VAL A 41 15.56 -17.95 16.37
C VAL A 41 17.07 -17.80 16.13
N GLY A 42 17.49 -16.71 15.51
CA GLY A 42 18.91 -16.40 15.28
C GLY A 42 19.72 -16.36 16.58
N TYR A 43 19.16 -15.79 17.65
CA TYR A 43 19.80 -15.75 18.97
C TYR A 43 19.90 -17.13 19.65
N ALA A 44 18.97 -18.04 19.38
CA ALA A 44 18.97 -19.39 19.95
C ALA A 44 19.93 -20.34 19.21
N VAL A 45 20.02 -20.25 17.89
CA VAL A 45 20.74 -21.21 17.05
C VAL A 45 22.18 -20.78 16.75
N SER A 46 22.45 -19.48 16.64
CA SER A 46 23.76 -18.99 16.20
C SER A 46 24.58 -18.36 17.33
N PRO A 47 25.73 -18.96 17.71
CA PRO A 47 26.63 -18.37 18.71
C PRO A 47 27.23 -17.04 18.22
N LEU A 48 27.36 -16.84 16.91
CA LEU A 48 27.80 -15.56 16.31
C LEU A 48 26.77 -14.46 16.56
N PHE A 49 25.48 -14.77 16.42
CA PHE A 49 24.40 -13.80 16.64
C PHE A 49 24.28 -13.39 18.10
N ARG A 50 24.65 -14.29 19.03
CA ARG A 50 24.69 -13.99 20.47
C ARG A 50 25.77 -12.97 20.80
N SER A 51 26.94 -13.06 20.17
CA SER A 51 28.09 -12.16 20.37
C SER A 51 27.98 -10.79 19.68
N PHE A 52 26.97 -10.58 18.82
CA PHE A 52 26.75 -9.27 18.19
C PHE A 52 26.31 -8.19 19.19
N THR A 53 26.72 -6.96 18.90
CA THR A 53 26.31 -5.77 19.66
C THR A 53 24.80 -5.54 19.55
N ILE A 54 24.23 -4.85 20.53
CA ILE A 54 22.82 -4.45 20.51
C ILE A 54 22.50 -3.62 19.26
N GLN A 55 23.42 -2.73 18.86
CA GLN A 55 23.28 -1.90 17.65
C GLN A 55 23.11 -2.75 16.38
N PHE A 56 23.93 -3.79 16.22
CA PHE A 56 23.86 -4.65 15.04
C PHE A 56 22.57 -5.46 15.01
N LYS A 57 22.09 -5.93 16.17
CA LYS A 57 20.80 -6.61 16.30
C LYS A 57 19.63 -5.70 15.94
N THR A 58 19.64 -4.47 16.44
CA THR A 58 18.63 -3.45 16.11
C THR A 58 18.67 -3.10 14.63
N TYR A 59 19.86 -2.99 14.03
CA TYR A 59 20.01 -2.73 12.59
C TYR A 59 19.40 -3.86 11.74
N ILE A 60 19.64 -5.11 12.10
CA ILE A 60 18.99 -6.26 11.44
C ILE A 60 17.46 -6.20 11.61
N ALA A 61 16.99 -5.88 12.82
CA ALA A 61 15.56 -5.78 13.07
C ALA A 61 14.90 -4.67 12.23
N MET A 62 15.49 -3.47 12.22
CA MET A 62 14.98 -2.33 11.47
C MET A 62 15.04 -2.54 9.96
N SER A 63 16.12 -3.13 9.45
CA SER A 63 16.24 -3.43 8.01
C SER A 63 15.17 -4.42 7.56
N GLY A 64 14.90 -5.47 8.35
CA GLY A 64 13.82 -6.41 8.06
C GLY A 64 12.44 -5.75 8.04
N ILE A 65 12.16 -4.86 9.00
CA ILE A 65 10.89 -4.12 9.05
C ILE A 65 10.75 -3.17 7.86
N ALA A 66 11.80 -2.38 7.55
CA ALA A 66 11.78 -1.43 6.45
C ALA A 66 11.61 -2.12 5.10
N PHE A 67 12.33 -3.22 4.89
CA PHE A 67 12.19 -4.05 3.70
C PHE A 67 10.79 -4.66 3.59
N GLY A 68 10.27 -5.21 4.70
CA GLY A 68 8.92 -5.75 4.76
C GLY A 68 7.84 -4.72 4.44
N ALA A 69 7.96 -3.51 5.00
CA ALA A 69 7.06 -2.40 4.72
C ALA A 69 7.09 -2.01 3.23
N ALA A 70 8.27 -1.97 2.61
CA ALA A 70 8.42 -1.69 1.18
C ALA A 70 7.73 -2.76 0.32
N LEU A 71 7.93 -4.04 0.64
CA LEU A 71 7.27 -5.15 -0.06
C LEU A 71 5.74 -5.08 0.02
N GLU A 72 5.19 -4.77 1.19
CA GLU A 72 3.74 -4.66 1.35
C GLU A 72 3.19 -3.45 0.59
N ALA A 73 3.89 -2.32 0.59
CA ALA A 73 3.52 -1.16 -0.19
C ALA A 73 3.52 -1.47 -1.69
N GLU A 74 4.55 -2.15 -2.19
CA GLU A 74 4.64 -2.53 -3.61
C GLU A 74 3.55 -3.52 -4.03
N ASN A 75 3.24 -4.50 -3.17
CA ASN A 75 2.18 -5.45 -3.45
C ASN A 75 0.80 -4.75 -3.49
N ARG A 76 0.51 -3.85 -2.55
CA ARG A 76 -0.72 -3.04 -2.56
C ARG A 76 -0.81 -2.15 -3.80
N MET A 77 0.29 -1.48 -4.17
CA MET A 77 0.34 -0.65 -5.38
C MET A 77 0.11 -1.46 -6.66
N SER A 78 0.63 -2.68 -6.72
CA SER A 78 0.49 -3.55 -7.89
C SER A 78 -0.93 -4.10 -8.02
N ALA A 79 -1.55 -4.52 -6.90
CA ALA A 79 -2.95 -4.91 -6.86
C ALA A 79 -3.88 -3.78 -7.33
N TYR A 80 -3.67 -2.57 -6.81
CA TYR A 80 -4.43 -1.39 -7.21
C TYR A 80 -4.28 -1.08 -8.72
N ARG A 81 -3.05 -1.10 -9.24
CA ARG A 81 -2.78 -0.89 -10.67
C ARG A 81 -3.51 -1.91 -11.55
N ASN A 82 -3.56 -3.18 -11.15
CA ASN A 82 -4.25 -4.21 -11.92
C ASN A 82 -5.78 -3.99 -11.94
N MET A 83 -6.37 -3.63 -10.79
CA MET A 83 -7.79 -3.28 -10.72
C MET A 83 -8.13 -2.07 -11.59
N MET A 84 -7.32 -1.02 -11.52
CA MET A 84 -7.51 0.18 -12.32
C MET A 84 -7.43 -0.11 -13.82
N LYS A 85 -6.50 -0.96 -14.27
CA LYS A 85 -6.42 -1.39 -15.67
C LYS A 85 -7.70 -2.06 -16.15
N LEU A 86 -8.33 -2.90 -15.33
CA LEU A 86 -9.59 -3.57 -15.68
C LEU A 86 -10.74 -2.56 -15.76
N GLN A 87 -10.84 -1.65 -14.80
CA GLN A 87 -11.85 -0.59 -14.80
C GLN A 87 -11.74 0.31 -16.03
N HIS A 88 -10.52 0.73 -16.40
CA HIS A 88 -10.30 1.56 -17.58
C HIS A 88 -10.66 0.82 -18.88
N LYS A 89 -10.34 -0.48 -18.97
CA LYS A 89 -10.75 -1.30 -20.12
C LYS A 89 -12.27 -1.41 -20.22
N ALA A 90 -12.96 -1.66 -19.11
CA ALA A 90 -14.41 -1.75 -19.08
C ALA A 90 -15.07 -0.42 -19.49
N ALA A 91 -14.60 0.71 -18.92
CA ALA A 91 -15.11 2.04 -19.26
C ALA A 91 -14.88 2.39 -20.74
N ARG A 92 -13.70 2.09 -21.28
CA ARG A 92 -13.39 2.29 -22.71
C ARG A 92 -14.32 1.47 -23.60
N ASN A 93 -14.52 0.19 -23.27
CA ASN A 93 -15.40 -0.67 -24.05
C ASN A 93 -16.86 -0.19 -24.01
N ALA A 94 -17.33 0.29 -22.85
CA ALA A 94 -18.67 0.88 -22.74
C ALA A 94 -18.83 2.15 -23.57
N MET A 95 -17.79 3.00 -23.64
CA MET A 95 -17.81 4.19 -24.52
C MET A 95 -17.82 3.82 -26.01
N LEU A 96 -16.99 2.83 -26.41
CA LEU A 96 -16.99 2.34 -27.78
C LEU A 96 -18.34 1.74 -28.17
N GLN A 97 -18.97 0.99 -27.26
CA GLN A 97 -20.28 0.41 -27.51
C GLN A 97 -21.35 1.49 -27.73
N LYS A 98 -21.37 2.53 -26.89
CA LYS A 98 -22.29 3.68 -27.10
C LYS A 98 -22.08 4.39 -28.43
N ALA A 99 -20.82 4.58 -28.84
CA ALA A 99 -20.52 5.21 -30.12
C ALA A 99 -20.97 4.34 -31.31
N LEU A 100 -20.82 3.01 -31.22
CA LEU A 100 -21.33 2.09 -32.23
C LEU A 100 -22.87 2.07 -32.28
N ASP A 101 -23.52 2.12 -31.12
CA ASP A 101 -24.98 2.19 -31.03
C ASP A 101 -25.52 3.52 -31.60
N GLU A 102 -24.76 4.62 -31.51
CA GLU A 102 -25.11 5.91 -32.11
C GLU A 102 -24.88 5.94 -33.64
N GLU A 103 -23.83 5.28 -34.13
CA GLU A 103 -23.48 5.25 -35.56
C GLU A 103 -24.27 4.19 -36.36
N TYR A 104 -24.66 3.08 -35.72
CA TYR A 104 -25.30 1.92 -36.37
C TYR A 104 -26.60 1.46 -35.70
N GLY A 105 -27.13 2.23 -34.74
CA GLY A 105 -28.40 1.92 -34.08
C GLY A 105 -29.52 1.76 -35.11
N PRO A 106 -30.44 0.79 -34.92
CA PRO A 106 -31.54 0.59 -35.85
C PRO A 106 -32.35 1.88 -35.96
N GLU A 107 -32.56 2.38 -37.18
CA GLU A 107 -33.63 3.34 -37.41
C GLU A 107 -34.93 2.64 -36.99
N GLU A 108 -35.52 3.08 -35.88
CA GLU A 108 -36.83 2.61 -35.46
C GLU A 108 -37.83 2.97 -36.58
N GLU A 109 -38.22 1.96 -37.38
CA GLU A 109 -39.38 2.00 -38.29
C GLU A 109 -40.70 2.14 -37.53
#